data_AF-A0AAU9JSC8-F1
#
_entry.id   AF-A0AAU9JSC8-F1
#
_cell.length_a   1.000
_cell.length_b   1.000
_cell.length_c   1.000
_cell.angle_alpha   90.00
_cell.angle_beta   90.00
_cell.angle_gamma   90.00
#
_symmetry.space_group_name_H-M   'P 1'
#
loop_
_entity.id
_entity.type
_entity.pdbx_description
1 polymer ?
#
loop_
_entity_poly.entity_id
_entity_poly.type
_entity_poly.pdbx_seq_one_letter_code
_entity_poly.pdbx_strand_id
1 'polypeptide(L)'
;MESTFKPTQVTMEDVDERFKSSKKHIIWHFKLDNEKHTAELECSYLTNKRRVTFDGTLMFTGYKPIGGVFQYRFFHMKHVVTIDNPGADADLLVDSLSFNDLYWQKILEIMYGKDSASRQPHKDQVPEYPTETFKKAGEEPNIQPRKAHEIDLIGQKPKNEFKNG
;
A
#
# COMPACT_ATOMS: atom_id res chain seq x y z
N MET A 1 -1.56 -10.20 29.69
CA MET A 1 -1.79 -8.78 29.38
C MET A 1 -2.36 -8.73 27.99
N GLU A 2 -3.55 -8.15 27.82
CA GLU A 2 -4.17 -8.01 26.50
C GLU A 2 -3.30 -7.10 25.62
N SER A 3 -3.05 -7.54 24.39
CA SER A 3 -2.45 -6.70 23.35
C SER A 3 -3.40 -5.54 23.07
N THR A 4 -2.92 -4.31 23.10
CA THR A 4 -3.78 -3.15 22.80
C THR A 4 -3.27 -2.41 21.57
N PHE A 5 -4.00 -2.54 20.47
CA PHE A 5 -3.80 -1.74 19.26
C PHE A 5 -4.90 -0.67 19.17
N LYS A 6 -4.51 0.60 19.11
CA LYS A 6 -5.44 1.74 19.09
C LYS A 6 -5.02 2.76 18.04
N PRO A 7 -5.73 2.84 16.90
CA PRO A 7 -5.54 3.91 15.93
C PRO A 7 -5.77 5.28 16.56
N THR A 8 -4.92 6.25 16.20
CA THR A 8 -5.04 7.62 16.72
C THR A 8 -5.25 8.65 15.63
N GLN A 9 -4.48 8.58 14.54
CA GLN A 9 -4.55 9.53 13.43
C GLN A 9 -3.95 8.91 12.17
N VAL A 10 -4.47 9.29 11.00
CA VAL A 10 -3.84 9.02 9.71
C VAL A 10 -3.75 10.33 8.92
N THR A 11 -2.61 10.54 8.26
CA THR A 11 -2.39 11.67 7.35
C THR A 11 -2.00 11.11 5.99
N MET A 12 -2.56 11.69 4.92
CA MET A 12 -2.24 11.33 3.54
C MET A 12 -1.88 12.59 2.77
N GLU A 13 -0.70 12.60 2.19
CA GLU A 13 -0.14 13.76 1.49
C GLU A 13 0.30 13.37 0.08
N ASP A 14 0.02 14.25 -0.88
CA ASP A 14 0.59 14.18 -2.22
C ASP A 14 1.96 14.88 -2.22
N VAL A 15 3.02 14.14 -2.50
CA VAL A 15 4.41 14.62 -2.28
C VAL A 15 4.91 15.56 -3.39
N ASP A 16 4.36 15.48 -4.60
CA ASP A 16 4.81 16.29 -5.74
C ASP A 16 3.75 17.33 -6.16
N GLU A 17 4.06 18.62 -6.03
CA GLU A 17 3.17 19.72 -6.44
C GLU A 17 2.89 19.76 -7.95
N ARG A 18 3.85 19.30 -8.77
CA ARG A 18 3.76 19.35 -10.24
C ARG A 18 2.96 18.20 -10.84
N PHE A 19 2.97 17.04 -10.20
CA PHE A 19 2.24 15.84 -10.63
C PHE A 19 1.57 15.23 -9.40
N LYS A 20 0.57 15.95 -8.89
CA LYS A 20 -0.16 15.72 -7.62
C LYS A 20 -0.67 14.30 -7.38
N SER A 21 -0.63 13.38 -8.34
CA SER A 21 -1.11 12.00 -8.16
C SER A 21 -0.02 10.93 -8.25
N SER A 22 1.23 11.29 -8.58
CA SER A 22 2.25 10.30 -8.91
C SER A 22 2.98 9.73 -7.69
N LYS A 23 2.93 10.45 -6.56
CA LYS A 23 3.53 10.03 -5.29
C LYS A 23 2.60 10.34 -4.12
N LYS A 24 2.41 9.36 -3.25
CA LYS A 24 1.66 9.51 -2.00
C LYS A 24 2.55 9.18 -0.81
N HIS A 25 2.38 9.92 0.27
CA HIS A 25 2.96 9.64 1.59
C HIS A 25 1.83 9.46 2.58
N ILE A 26 1.79 8.29 3.22
CA ILE A 26 0.77 7.92 4.17
C ILE A 26 1.45 7.71 5.52
N ILE A 27 0.93 8.37 6.56
CA ILE A 27 1.47 8.35 7.91
C ILE A 27 0.37 7.88 8.86
N TRP A 28 0.59 6.76 9.52
CA TRP A 28 -0.29 6.23 10.56
C TRP A 28 0.32 6.47 11.93
N HIS A 29 -0.42 7.13 12.81
CA HIS A 29 -0.11 7.25 14.22
C HIS A 29 -1.05 6.37 15.03
N PHE A 30 -0.50 5.54 15.90
CA PHE A 30 -1.28 4.63 16.74
C PHE A 30 -0.60 4.40 18.08
N LYS A 31 -1.35 3.78 19.00
CA LYS A 31 -0.78 3.20 20.21
C LYS A 31 -0.76 1.69 20.10
N LEU A 32 0.36 1.09 20.50
CA LEU A 32 0.53 -0.35 20.63
C LEU A 32 1.07 -0.63 22.03
N ASP A 33 0.36 -1.43 22.82
CA ASP A 33 0.74 -1.75 24.19
C ASP A 33 1.01 -0.51 25.07
N ASN A 34 0.22 0.54 24.84
CA ASN A 34 0.30 1.89 25.45
C ASN A 34 1.47 2.77 25.02
N GLU A 35 2.37 2.28 24.16
CA GLU A 35 3.42 3.08 23.54
C GLU A 35 2.92 3.72 22.26
N LYS A 36 3.46 4.90 21.90
CA LYS A 36 3.09 5.62 20.68
C LYS A 36 4.04 5.22 19.56
N HIS A 37 3.48 4.89 18.42
CA HIS A 37 4.24 4.52 17.24
C HIS A 37 3.77 5.30 16.01
N THR A 38 4.67 5.41 15.05
CA THR A 38 4.41 5.97 13.73
C THR A 38 4.89 5.01 12.66
N ALA A 39 4.00 4.65 11.73
CA ALA A 39 4.35 3.91 10.52
C ALA A 39 4.13 4.82 9.30
N GLU A 40 5.06 4.77 8.36
CA GLU A 40 5.00 5.59 7.15
C GLU A 40 5.18 4.73 5.91
N LEU A 41 4.40 5.03 4.89
CA LEU A 41 4.52 4.46 3.56
C LEU A 41 4.63 5.58 2.53
N GLU A 42 5.75 5.62 1.82
CA GLU A 42 5.88 6.42 0.60
C GLU A 42 5.72 5.52 -0.62
N CYS A 43 4.85 5.95 -1.52
CA CYS A 43 4.53 5.28 -2.76
C CYS A 43 4.83 6.18 -3.94
N SER A 44 5.55 5.68 -4.94
CA SER A 44 5.53 6.25 -6.30
C SER A 44 4.77 5.32 -7.23
N TYR A 45 3.71 5.81 -7.86
CA TYR A 45 2.90 5.04 -8.80
C TYR A 45 3.55 4.93 -10.18
N LEU A 46 4.26 5.99 -10.61
CA LEU A 46 4.98 5.99 -11.88
C LEU A 46 6.15 5.00 -11.88
N THR A 47 6.91 4.96 -10.78
CA THR A 47 8.11 4.11 -10.68
C THR A 47 7.88 2.81 -9.91
N ASN A 48 6.66 2.57 -9.40
CA ASN A 48 6.32 1.48 -8.49
C ASN A 48 7.18 1.39 -7.21
N LYS A 49 7.94 2.44 -6.86
CA LYS A 49 8.78 2.45 -5.66
C LYS A 49 7.95 2.49 -4.39
N ARG A 50 8.42 1.80 -3.35
CA ARG A 50 7.85 1.76 -2.01
C ARG A 50 8.95 1.96 -0.99
N ARG A 51 8.70 2.82 0.00
CA ARG A 51 9.56 3.03 1.16
C ARG A 51 8.71 2.91 2.42
N VAL A 52 9.16 2.08 3.36
CA VAL A 52 8.50 1.89 4.66
C VAL A 52 9.43 2.37 5.76
N THR A 53 8.90 3.24 6.61
CA THR A 53 9.58 3.71 7.82
C THR A 53 8.71 3.35 9.03
N PHE A 54 9.35 2.93 10.12
CA PHE A 54 8.69 2.66 11.39
C PHE A 54 9.47 3.36 12.51
N ASP A 55 8.80 4.24 13.26
CA ASP A 55 9.39 5.08 14.30
C ASP A 55 10.68 5.79 13.82
N GLY A 56 10.63 6.36 12.60
CA GLY A 56 11.77 7.04 11.96
C GLY A 56 12.85 6.11 11.41
N THR A 57 12.76 4.80 11.62
CA THR A 57 13.73 3.82 11.11
C THR A 57 13.29 3.27 9.75
N LEU A 58 14.17 3.32 8.76
CA LEU A 58 13.92 2.73 7.44
C LEU A 58 13.85 1.21 7.56
N MET A 59 12.67 0.65 7.32
CA MET A 59 12.44 -0.80 7.38
C MET A 59 12.57 -1.45 6.00
N PHE A 60 12.11 -0.76 4.96
CA PHE A 60 12.12 -1.29 3.59
C PHE A 60 12.28 -0.18 2.55
N THR A 61 13.01 -0.50 1.49
CA THR A 61 13.05 0.28 0.26
C THR A 61 13.12 -0.66 -0.94
N GLY A 62 12.25 -0.46 -1.93
CA GLY A 62 12.17 -1.35 -3.07
C GLY A 62 11.00 -1.03 -3.99
N TYR A 63 10.51 -2.06 -4.67
CA TYR A 63 9.47 -1.92 -5.69
C TYR A 63 8.29 -2.84 -5.38
N LYS A 64 7.09 -2.38 -5.69
CA LYS A 64 5.88 -3.21 -5.71
C LYS A 64 6.01 -4.25 -6.86
N PRO A 65 5.70 -5.53 -6.63
CA PRO A 65 5.67 -6.53 -7.69
C PRO A 65 4.72 -6.13 -8.84
N ILE A 66 5.15 -6.39 -10.07
CA ILE A 66 4.33 -6.15 -11.27
C ILE A 66 3.11 -7.09 -11.22
N GLY A 67 1.91 -6.53 -11.35
CA GLY A 67 0.65 -7.29 -11.29
C GLY A 67 0.27 -7.82 -9.90
N GLY A 68 1.07 -7.55 -8.86
CA GLY A 68 0.81 -8.01 -7.49
C GLY A 68 0.33 -6.90 -6.54
N VAL A 69 0.12 -7.26 -5.28
CA VAL A 69 -0.09 -6.32 -4.17
C VAL A 69 1.25 -6.08 -3.47
N PHE A 70 1.51 -4.85 -3.02
CA PHE A 70 2.64 -4.64 -2.12
C PHE A 70 2.19 -5.01 -0.70
N GLN A 71 2.94 -5.91 -0.08
CA GLN A 71 2.78 -6.27 1.33
C GLN A 71 4.18 -6.31 1.94
N TYR A 72 4.36 -5.59 3.04
CA TYR A 72 5.59 -5.65 3.83
C TYR A 72 5.25 -5.99 5.27
N ARG A 73 5.80 -7.11 5.75
CA ARG A 73 5.55 -7.64 7.10
C ARG A 73 6.84 -7.66 7.90
N PHE A 74 6.78 -7.18 9.14
CA PHE A 74 7.89 -7.23 10.08
C PHE A 74 7.37 -7.46 11.51
N PHE A 75 8.27 -7.88 12.39
CA PHE A 75 7.98 -8.05 13.80
C PHE A 75 8.38 -6.80 14.57
N HIS A 76 7.52 -6.36 15.48
CA HIS A 76 7.84 -5.34 16.46
C HIS A 76 7.43 -5.86 17.85
N MET A 77 8.41 -6.09 18.71
CA MET A 77 8.24 -6.83 19.97
C MET A 77 7.57 -8.21 19.72
N LYS A 78 6.37 -8.41 20.26
CA LYS A 78 5.56 -9.64 20.10
C LYS A 78 4.49 -9.53 19.01
N HIS A 79 4.41 -8.39 18.31
CA HIS A 79 3.36 -8.10 17.34
C HIS A 79 3.86 -8.26 15.91
N VAL A 80 2.94 -8.65 15.05
CA VAL A 80 3.16 -8.68 13.60
C VAL A 80 2.58 -7.41 13.01
N VAL A 81 3.44 -6.56 12.46
CA VAL A 81 3.05 -5.36 11.74
C VAL A 81 3.12 -5.64 10.24
N THR A 82 2.05 -5.32 9.53
CA THR A 82 1.95 -5.49 8.07
C THR A 82 1.49 -4.19 7.44
N ILE A 83 2.19 -3.72 6.42
CA ILE A 83 1.74 -2.63 5.56
C ILE A 83 1.29 -3.22 4.24
N ASP A 84 0.02 -3.04 3.94
CA ASP A 84 -0.61 -3.51 2.70
C ASP A 84 -0.93 -2.32 1.79
N ASN A 85 -0.63 -2.46 0.51
CA ASN A 85 -0.93 -1.45 -0.50
C ASN A 85 -1.38 -2.11 -1.82
N PRO A 86 -2.69 -2.46 -1.95
CA PRO A 86 -3.28 -3.10 -3.13
C PRO A 86 -3.55 -2.13 -4.31
N GLY A 87 -2.92 -0.95 -4.34
CA GLY A 87 -3.11 0.02 -5.41
C GLY A 87 -2.97 1.44 -4.89
N ALA A 88 -4.02 2.24 -5.10
CA ALA A 88 -4.09 3.63 -4.62
C ALA A 88 -4.30 3.72 -3.10
N ASP A 89 -4.87 2.69 -2.51
CA ASP A 89 -5.18 2.58 -1.08
C ASP A 89 -4.08 1.82 -0.34
N ALA A 90 -3.92 2.12 0.95
CA ALA A 90 -3.04 1.37 1.83
C ALA A 90 -3.68 1.21 3.20
N ASP A 91 -3.28 0.16 3.89
CA ASP A 91 -3.68 -0.13 5.25
C ASP A 91 -2.49 -0.61 6.08
N LEU A 92 -2.58 -0.35 7.38
CA LEU A 92 -1.66 -0.85 8.38
C LEU A 92 -2.39 -1.89 9.22
N LEU A 93 -1.85 -3.10 9.28
CA LEU A 93 -2.38 -4.17 10.11
C LEU A 93 -1.42 -4.47 11.26
N VAL A 94 -1.96 -4.60 12.46
CA VAL A 94 -1.23 -5.09 13.64
C VAL A 94 -1.95 -6.32 14.16
N ASP A 95 -1.28 -7.47 14.19
CA ASP A 95 -1.87 -8.77 14.56
C ASP A 95 -3.18 -9.06 13.80
N SER A 96 -3.18 -8.76 12.49
CA SER A 96 -4.35 -8.87 11.59
C SER A 96 -5.49 -7.89 11.84
N LEU A 97 -5.35 -6.93 12.76
CA LEU A 97 -6.33 -5.86 12.96
C LEU A 97 -6.01 -4.67 12.03
N SER A 98 -6.98 -4.30 11.19
CA SER A 98 -6.88 -3.15 10.28
C SER A 98 -6.91 -1.82 11.04
N PHE A 99 -5.98 -0.93 10.71
CA PHE A 99 -5.99 0.45 11.19
C PHE A 99 -7.22 1.18 10.66
N ASN A 100 -7.48 1.08 9.35
CA ASN A 100 -8.54 1.84 8.69
C ASN A 100 -9.92 1.48 9.25
N ASP A 101 -10.21 0.20 9.45
CA ASP A 101 -11.48 -0.27 10.00
C ASP A 101 -11.72 0.27 11.42
N LEU A 102 -10.72 0.09 12.30
CA LEU A 102 -10.79 0.53 13.70
C LEU A 102 -10.85 2.06 13.83
N TYR A 103 -10.12 2.78 12.99
CA TYR A 103 -10.11 4.24 12.98
C TYR A 103 -11.47 4.79 12.51
N TRP A 104 -12.05 4.21 11.46
CA TRP A 104 -13.34 4.65 10.94
C TRP A 104 -14.49 4.35 11.90
N GLN A 105 -14.49 3.18 12.55
CA GLN A 105 -15.46 2.86 13.61
C GLN A 105 -15.47 3.91 14.72
N LYS A 106 -14.27 4.35 15.16
CA LYS A 106 -14.14 5.41 16.17
C LYS A 106 -14.67 6.75 15.67
N ILE A 107 -14.42 7.12 14.41
CA ILE A 107 -14.97 8.35 13.82
C ILE A 107 -16.50 8.29 13.78
N LEU A 108 -17.07 7.17 13.33
CA LEU A 108 -18.51 6.97 13.29
C LEU A 108 -19.15 7.04 14.68
N GLU A 109 -18.52 6.43 15.70
CA GLU A 109 -18.97 6.52 17.09
C GLU A 109 -18.96 7.97 17.58
N ILE A 110 -17.94 8.76 17.25
CA ILE A 110 -17.89 10.18 17.61
C ILE A 110 -18.99 10.98 16.89
N MET A 111 -19.23 10.70 15.61
CA MET A 111 -20.22 11.43 14.80
C MET A 111 -21.67 11.08 15.17
N TYR A 112 -21.96 9.82 15.49
CA TYR A 112 -23.32 9.30 15.66
C TYR A 112 -23.65 8.75 17.05
N GLY A 113 -22.65 8.57 17.91
CA GLY A 113 -22.77 7.91 19.22
C GLY A 113 -23.32 8.79 20.35
N LYS A 114 -23.66 10.07 20.08
CA LYS A 114 -24.28 10.93 21.10
C LYS A 114 -25.81 10.87 21.16
N ASP A 115 -26.48 10.35 20.12
CA ASP A 115 -27.96 10.35 20.05
C ASP A 115 -28.59 8.96 20.00
N SER A 116 -27.80 7.89 20.00
CA SER A 116 -28.26 6.52 19.71
C SER A 116 -28.60 5.66 20.94
N ALA A 117 -28.68 6.24 22.15
CA ALA A 117 -29.19 5.54 23.33
C ALA A 117 -30.69 5.17 23.27
N SER A 118 -31.38 5.36 22.14
CA SER A 118 -32.81 4.99 22.01
C SER A 118 -33.26 4.44 20.66
N ARG A 119 -32.37 4.16 19.68
CA ARG A 119 -32.81 3.63 18.38
C ARG A 119 -32.08 2.33 18.04
N GLN A 120 -32.81 1.23 18.15
CA GLN A 120 -32.37 -0.06 17.61
C GLN A 120 -32.07 0.08 16.11
N PRO A 121 -31.00 -0.54 15.61
CA PRO A 121 -30.63 -0.44 14.21
C PRO A 121 -31.65 -1.19 13.34
N HIS A 122 -32.32 -0.46 12.45
CA HIS A 122 -33.06 -1.04 11.33
C HIS A 122 -32.05 -1.66 10.37
N LYS A 123 -32.28 -2.91 9.96
CA LYS A 123 -31.36 -3.77 9.19
C LYS A 123 -31.03 -3.31 7.75
N ASP A 124 -31.44 -2.12 7.34
CA ASP A 124 -31.53 -1.75 5.91
C ASP A 124 -30.64 -0.57 5.49
N GLN A 125 -29.68 -0.15 6.30
CA GLN A 125 -28.75 0.92 5.94
C GLN A 125 -27.31 0.45 6.00
N VAL A 126 -26.87 -0.24 4.95
CA VAL A 126 -25.45 -0.35 4.61
C VAL A 126 -25.05 1.02 4.03
N PRO A 127 -24.12 1.76 4.63
CA PRO A 127 -23.62 3.00 4.04
C PRO A 127 -22.97 2.66 2.70
N GLU A 128 -23.47 3.27 1.63
CA GLU A 128 -22.87 3.17 0.30
C GLU A 128 -21.50 3.84 0.36
N TYR A 129 -20.43 3.06 0.15
CA TYR A 129 -19.07 3.60 0.03
C TYR A 129 -19.04 4.60 -1.13
N PRO A 130 -18.37 5.76 -0.98
CA PRO A 130 -18.21 6.68 -2.10
C PRO A 130 -17.34 6.00 -3.16
N THR A 131 -17.98 5.40 -4.16
CA THR A 131 -17.33 5.02 -5.42
C THR A 131 -16.94 6.30 -6.13
N GLU A 132 -15.67 6.68 -6.05
CA GLU A 132 -15.10 7.67 -6.95
C GLU A 132 -15.44 7.26 -8.39
N THR A 133 -16.21 8.10 -9.06
CA THR A 133 -16.67 7.87 -10.42
C THR A 133 -15.46 8.02 -11.34
N PHE A 134 -14.80 6.92 -11.67
CA PHE A 134 -13.77 6.90 -12.71
C PHE A 134 -14.42 7.31 -14.02
N LYS A 135 -14.18 8.56 -14.43
CA LYS A 135 -14.46 9.03 -15.78
C LYS A 135 -13.67 8.13 -16.74
N LYS A 136 -14.42 7.38 -17.55
CA LYS A 136 -13.94 6.51 -18.62
C LYS A 136 -13.16 7.37 -19.63
N ALA A 137 -11.84 7.47 -19.46
CA ALA A 137 -10.96 7.98 -20.50
C ALA A 137 -10.77 6.85 -21.53
N GLY A 138 -11.67 6.82 -22.51
CA GLY A 138 -11.50 6.00 -23.71
C GLY A 138 -10.51 6.69 -24.63
N GLU A 139 -9.28 6.18 -24.67
CA GLU A 139 -8.40 6.25 -25.83
C GLU A 139 -7.63 4.92 -25.88
N GLU A 140 -8.06 4.04 -26.79
CA GLU A 140 -7.31 2.83 -27.13
C GLU A 140 -5.98 3.25 -27.77
N PRO A 141 -4.82 2.82 -27.26
CA PRO A 141 -3.58 3.00 -27.98
C PRO A 141 -3.61 2.12 -29.24
N ASN A 142 -3.54 2.77 -30.40
CA ASN A 142 -3.32 2.14 -31.70
C ASN A 142 -1.92 1.50 -31.73
N ILE A 143 -1.84 0.23 -31.36
CA ILE A 143 -0.62 -0.56 -31.44
C ILE A 143 -0.46 -1.02 -32.89
N GLN A 144 0.33 -0.27 -33.67
CA GLN A 144 0.83 -0.78 -34.95
C GLN A 144 1.79 -1.96 -34.67
N PRO A 145 1.61 -3.12 -35.32
CA PRO A 145 2.52 -4.25 -35.16
C PRO A 145 3.91 -3.89 -35.72
N ARG A 146 4.92 -3.87 -34.83
CA ARG A 146 6.33 -3.78 -35.25
C ARG A 146 6.68 -5.04 -36.03
N LYS A 147 7.14 -4.87 -37.27
CA LYS A 147 7.76 -5.92 -38.09
C LYS A 147 8.91 -6.56 -37.32
N ALA A 148 8.91 -7.89 -37.25
CA ALA A 148 10.01 -8.68 -36.71
C ALA A 148 11.30 -8.35 -37.46
N HIS A 149 12.35 -8.00 -36.71
CA HIS A 149 13.71 -8.02 -37.23
C HIS A 149 14.20 -9.47 -37.20
N GLU A 150 14.49 -9.97 -38.40
CA GLU A 150 15.20 -11.20 -38.68
C GLU A 150 16.58 -11.12 -38.01
N ILE A 151 16.83 -12.03 -37.06
CA ILE A 151 18.12 -12.11 -36.37
C ILE A 151 18.95 -13.14 -37.13
N ASP A 152 19.93 -12.65 -37.88
CA ASP A 152 20.89 -13.50 -38.58
C ASP A 152 21.70 -14.33 -37.58
N LEU A 153 21.48 -15.65 -37.62
CA LEU A 153 22.30 -16.66 -36.99
C LEU A 153 23.61 -16.82 -37.78
N ILE A 154 24.65 -16.07 -37.41
CA ILE A 154 26.02 -16.35 -37.85
C ILE A 154 26.77 -17.07 -36.73
N GLY A 155 26.99 -18.36 -36.96
CA GLY A 155 27.71 -19.24 -36.06
C GLY A 155 29.19 -18.85 -35.87
N GLN A 156 29.68 -19.12 -34.67
CA GLN A 156 31.11 -19.22 -34.41
C GLN A 156 31.43 -20.58 -33.80
N LYS A 157 32.38 -21.26 -34.46
CA LYS A 157 32.92 -22.58 -34.12
C LYS A 157 33.66 -22.56 -32.77
N PRO A 158 33.68 -23.68 -32.02
CA PRO A 158 34.62 -23.86 -30.92
C PRO A 158 36.04 -24.12 -31.44
N LYS A 159 37.03 -23.38 -30.92
CA LYS A 159 38.44 -23.75 -31.01
C LYS A 159 38.81 -24.56 -29.76
N ASN A 160 39.05 -25.85 -29.98
CA ASN A 160 39.86 -26.68 -29.09
C ASN A 160 41.31 -26.17 -29.13
N GLU A 161 41.93 -25.96 -27.98
CA GLU A 161 43.38 -26.10 -27.83
C GLU A 161 43.71 -26.70 -26.46
N PHE A 162 44.07 -27.97 -26.49
CA PHE A 162 44.87 -28.64 -25.49
C PHE A 162 46.28 -28.03 -25.48
N LYS A 163 46.83 -27.71 -24.30
CA LYS A 163 48.27 -27.91 -24.04
C LYS A 163 48.48 -28.41 -22.60
N ASN A 164 49.03 -29.60 -22.53
CA ASN A 164 49.71 -30.17 -21.37
C ASN A 164 51.01 -29.39 -21.11
N GLY A 165 51.31 -29.20 -19.82
CA GLY A 165 52.58 -28.71 -19.29
C GLY A 165 52.55 -28.86 -17.78
#